data_AF-A0A941F5L5-F1
#
_entry.id   AF-A0A941F5L5-F1
#
_cell.length_a   1.000
_cell.length_b   1.000
_cell.length_c   1.000
_cell.angle_alpha   90.00
_cell.angle_beta   90.00
_cell.angle_gamma   90.00
#
_symmetry.space_group_name_H-M   'P 1'
#
loop_
_entity.id
_entity.type
_entity.pdbx_description
1 polymer ?
#
loop_
_entity_poly.entity_id
_entity_poly.type
_entity_poly.pdbx_seq_one_letter_code
_entity_poly.pdbx_strand_id
1 'polypeptide(L)'
;MPITAVDDNFLNQFDMHLKAVYGVHQNTACNDHKHLKRVMNLAVSMRYIQKSPYYQFKTKLEHASNVSSINKSGAKRQYIY
;
A
#
# COMPACT_ATOMS: atom_id res chain seq x y z
N MET A 1 -1.58 -15.59 -13.10
CA MET A 1 -2.89 -15.46 -12.43
C MET A 1 -3.75 -14.50 -13.25
N PRO A 2 -5.04 -14.80 -13.52
CA PRO A 2 -5.93 -13.88 -14.23
C PRO A 2 -6.27 -12.66 -13.36
N ILE A 3 -6.39 -11.48 -13.97
CA ILE A 3 -6.70 -10.21 -13.28
C ILE A 3 -8.05 -10.24 -12.56
N THR A 4 -8.97 -11.09 -13.03
CA THR A 4 -10.30 -11.31 -12.45
C THR A 4 -10.27 -12.06 -11.12
N ALA A 5 -9.17 -12.72 -10.78
CA ALA A 5 -9.00 -13.44 -9.51
C ALA A 5 -8.42 -12.56 -8.39
N VAL A 6 -8.16 -11.27 -8.67
CA VAL A 6 -7.64 -10.33 -7.66
C VAL A 6 -8.82 -9.76 -6.88
N ASP A 7 -9.06 -10.34 -5.70
CA ASP A 7 -10.10 -9.94 -4.74
C ASP A 7 -9.50 -9.39 -3.44
N ASP A 8 -10.34 -9.02 -2.48
CA ASP A 8 -9.90 -8.48 -1.19
C ASP A 8 -9.07 -9.49 -0.38
N ASN A 9 -9.32 -10.79 -0.55
CA ASN A 9 -8.55 -11.86 0.09
C ASN A 9 -7.13 -11.93 -0.48
N PHE A 10 -6.99 -11.82 -1.80
CA PHE A 10 -5.68 -11.67 -2.44
C PHE A 10 -4.93 -10.46 -1.90
N LEU A 11 -5.59 -9.30 -1.76
CA LEU A 11 -4.95 -8.10 -1.22
C LEU A 11 -4.45 -8.27 0.21
N ASN A 12 -5.20 -9.00 1.06
CA ASN A 12 -4.75 -9.35 2.40
C ASN A 12 -3.55 -10.31 2.38
N GLN A 13 -3.61 -11.35 1.55
CA GLN A 13 -2.49 -12.30 1.41
C GLN A 13 -1.25 -11.63 0.83
N PHE A 14 -1.42 -10.68 -0.07
CA PHE A 14 -0.34 -9.87 -0.62
C PHE A 14 0.34 -9.02 0.46
N ASP A 15 -0.43 -8.33 1.32
CA ASP A 15 0.12 -7.58 2.45
C ASP A 15 0.87 -8.50 3.44
N MET A 16 0.29 -9.66 3.76
CA MET A 16 0.92 -10.66 4.62
C MET A 16 2.21 -11.21 4.00
N HIS A 17 2.22 -11.48 2.70
CA HIS A 17 3.39 -11.99 1.97
C HIS A 17 4.53 -10.97 1.95
N LEU A 18 4.25 -9.70 1.68
CA LEU A 18 5.25 -8.64 1.72
C LEU A 18 5.93 -8.56 3.09
N LYS A 19 5.13 -8.60 4.16
CA LYS A 19 5.64 -8.58 5.54
C LYS A 19 6.44 -9.84 5.90
N ALA A 20 5.96 -11.02 5.51
CA ALA A 20 6.57 -12.30 5.88
C ALA A 20 7.86 -12.62 5.12
N VAL A 21 7.90 -12.34 3.81
CA VAL A 21 9.01 -12.77 2.94
C VAL A 21 10.11 -11.74 2.86
N TYR A 22 9.74 -10.46 2.78
CA TYR A 22 10.69 -9.38 2.54
C TYR A 22 10.93 -8.52 3.78
N GLY A 23 10.19 -8.77 4.88
CA GLY A 23 10.30 -7.98 6.11
C GLY A 23 10.08 -6.48 5.89
N VAL A 24 9.34 -6.11 4.84
CA VAL A 24 9.39 -4.73 4.37
C VAL A 24 8.75 -3.78 5.37
N HIS A 25 9.45 -2.68 5.61
CA HIS A 25 8.90 -1.58 6.38
C HIS A 25 7.60 -1.08 5.72
N GLN A 26 6.65 -0.66 6.55
CA GLN A 26 5.29 -0.26 6.18
C GLN A 26 5.21 0.67 4.94
N ASN A 27 6.21 1.54 4.78
CA ASN A 27 6.30 2.48 3.65
C ASN A 27 6.44 1.77 2.30
N THR A 28 7.21 0.70 2.23
CA THR A 28 7.43 -0.04 1.00
C THR A 28 6.21 -0.89 0.66
N ALA A 29 5.63 -1.58 1.65
CA ALA A 29 4.37 -2.31 1.45
C ALA A 29 3.24 -1.38 0.96
N CYS A 30 3.16 -0.16 1.50
CA CYS A 30 2.21 0.85 1.05
C CYS A 30 2.48 1.29 -0.41
N ASN A 31 3.74 1.45 -0.80
CA ASN A 31 4.09 1.78 -2.18
C ASN A 31 3.75 0.65 -3.16
N ASP A 32 3.97 -0.61 -2.76
CA ASP A 32 3.58 -1.77 -3.57
C ASP A 32 2.06 -1.86 -3.72
N HIS A 33 1.29 -1.58 -2.66
CA HIS A 33 -0.16 -1.45 -2.77
C HIS A 33 -0.60 -0.31 -3.69
N LYS A 34 0.12 0.82 -3.75
CA LYS A 34 -0.18 1.91 -4.70
C LYS A 34 0.06 1.48 -6.14
N HIS A 35 1.15 0.76 -6.40
CA HIS A 35 1.44 0.22 -7.73
C HIS A 35 0.35 -0.77 -8.17
N LEU A 36 0.01 -1.72 -7.30
CA LEU A 36 -1.03 -2.71 -7.60
C LEU A 36 -2.40 -2.03 -7.80
N LYS A 37 -2.75 -1.01 -6.99
CA LYS A 37 -3.96 -0.19 -7.19
C LYS A 37 -3.98 0.49 -8.56
N ARG A 38 -2.84 1.01 -9.04
CA ARG A 38 -2.74 1.64 -10.36
C ARG A 38 -3.00 0.64 -11.48
N VAL A 39 -2.45 -0.57 -11.37
CA VAL A 39 -2.70 -1.65 -12.33
C VAL A 39 -4.16 -2.07 -12.33
N MET A 40 -4.78 -2.22 -11.16
CA MET A 40 -6.21 -2.57 -11.06
C MET A 40 -7.10 -1.48 -11.65
N ASN A 41 -6.78 -0.21 -11.45
CA ASN A 41 -7.52 0.89 -12.06
C ASN A 41 -7.36 0.93 -13.59
N LEU A 42 -6.17 0.58 -14.11
CA LEU A 42 -5.96 0.44 -15.55
C LEU A 42 -6.78 -0.73 -16.12
N ALA A 43 -6.86 -1.85 -15.41
CA ALA A 43 -7.70 -2.97 -15.80
C ALA A 43 -9.20 -2.59 -15.85
N VAL A 44 -9.66 -1.73 -14.95
CA VAL A 44 -11.01 -1.14 -15.01
C VAL A 44 -11.17 -0.25 -16.25
N SER A 45 -10.21 0.65 -16.53
CA SER A 45 -10.32 1.54 -17.69
C SER A 45 -10.29 0.80 -19.03
N MET A 46 -9.59 -0.33 -19.08
CA MET A 46 -9.55 -1.24 -20.23
C MET A 46 -10.74 -2.21 -20.28
N ARG A 47 -11.68 -2.12 -19.33
CA ARG A 47 -12.87 -2.98 -19.22
C ARG A 47 -12.56 -4.48 -19.02
N TYR A 48 -11.39 -4.82 -18.49
CA TYR A 48 -11.07 -6.20 -18.12
C TYR A 48 -11.74 -6.62 -16.81
N ILE A 49 -11.99 -5.66 -15.92
CA ILE A 49 -12.74 -5.85 -14.67
C ILE A 49 -13.72 -4.70 -14.49
N GLN A 50 -14.85 -4.97 -13.84
CA GLN A 50 -15.90 -3.95 -13.67
C GLN A 50 -15.57 -2.95 -12.55
N LYS A 51 -14.87 -3.41 -11.50
CA LYS A 51 -14.55 -2.61 -10.32
C LYS A 51 -13.20 -3.02 -9.73
N SER A 52 -12.45 -2.04 -9.24
CA SER A 52 -11.18 -2.28 -8.55
C SER A 52 -11.45 -2.83 -7.13
N PRO A 53 -10.77 -3.90 -6.69
CA PRO A 53 -10.89 -4.43 -5.33
C PRO A 53 -10.43 -3.40 -4.27
N TYR A 54 -9.57 -2.46 -4.68
CA TYR A 54 -9.17 -1.32 -3.85
C TYR A 54 -10.29 -0.32 -3.52
N TYR A 55 -11.50 -0.49 -4.07
CA TYR A 55 -12.63 0.37 -3.72
C TYR A 55 -13.13 0.12 -2.29
N GLN A 56 -13.10 -1.14 -1.82
CA GLN A 56 -13.55 -1.52 -0.48
C GLN A 56 -12.37 -1.82 0.45
N PHE A 57 -11.22 -2.21 -0.12
CA PHE A 57 -10.02 -2.50 0.64
C PHE A 57 -9.46 -1.27 1.36
N LYS A 58 -9.35 -1.35 2.69
CA LYS A 58 -8.66 -0.37 3.53
C LYS A 58 -7.36 -0.97 4.03
N THR A 59 -6.23 -0.47 3.54
CA THR A 59 -4.92 -0.79 4.12
C THR A 59 -4.89 -0.33 5.57
N LYS A 60 -4.75 -1.26 6.52
CA LYS A 60 -4.54 -0.92 7.92
C LYS A 60 -3.16 -0.29 8.06
N LEU A 61 -3.11 1.02 8.24
CA LEU A 61 -1.92 1.67 8.76
C LEU A 61 -1.82 1.23 10.23
N GLU A 62 -0.98 0.24 10.51
CA GLU A 62 -0.42 0.05 11.85
C GLU A 62 0.08 1.43 12.31
N HIS A 63 -0.56 1.99 13.34
CA HIS A 63 0.00 3.17 14.00
C HIS A 63 1.35 2.73 14.55
N ALA A 64 2.43 3.39 14.13
CA ALA A 64 3.74 3.19 14.72
C ALA A 64 3.68 3.58 16.21
N SER A 65 3.31 2.64 17.08
CA SER A 65 3.42 2.78 18.52
C SER A 65 4.89 2.59 18.92
N ASN A 66 5.57 3.74 19.08
CA ASN A 66 6.69 3.99 19.98
C ASN A 66 8.03 3.27 19.73
N VAL A 67 8.90 3.85 18.89
CA VAL A 67 10.29 4.17 19.29
C VAL A 67 10.75 5.44 18.55
N SER A 68 10.55 6.61 19.14
CA SER A 68 11.40 7.78 18.84
C SER A 68 11.50 8.72 20.05
N SER A 69 11.98 8.20 21.17
CA SER A 69 12.70 9.02 22.15
C SER A 69 14.13 9.23 21.67
N ILE A 70 14.32 9.92 20.54
CA ILE A 70 15.64 10.44 20.15
C ILE A 70 15.42 11.84 19.56
N ASN A 71 15.74 12.82 20.42
CA ASN A 71 16.07 14.22 20.15
C ASN A 71 15.87 14.71 18.71
N LYS A 72 14.80 15.48 18.47
CA LYS A 72 14.78 16.44 17.36
C LYS A 72 15.17 17.82 17.89
N SER A 73 16.48 18.05 17.97
CA SER A 73 17.00 19.41 17.79
C SER A 73 16.55 19.88 16.40
N GLY A 74 16.01 21.11 16.36
CA GLY A 74 15.29 21.63 15.21
C GLY A 74 16.13 21.66 13.93
N ALA A 75 15.54 21.19 12.84
CA ALA A 75 15.95 21.55 11.49
C ALA A 75 14.69 21.87 10.68
N LYS A 76 14.44 23.17 10.50
CA LYS A 76 13.41 23.72 9.61
C LYS A 76 13.73 23.31 8.17
N ARG A 77 12.76 22.77 7.43
CA ARG A 77 12.76 22.82 5.97
C ARG A 77 11.60 23.68 5.52
N GLN A 78 11.95 24.91 5.16
CA GLN A 78 11.08 25.91 4.55
C GLN A 78 11.02 25.61 3.05
N TYR A 79 9.82 25.40 2.51
CA TYR A 79 9.60 25.40 1.06
C TYR A 79 9.51 26.84 0.59
N ILE A 80 10.26 27.20 -0.44
CA ILE A 80 10.09 28.46 -1.19
C ILE A 80 9.87 28.06 -2.65
N TYR A 81 8.80 28.58 -3.24
CA TYR A 81 8.48 28.46 -4.67
C TYR A 81 9.45 29.26 -5.53
#